data_AF-A0A285QSY3-F1
#
_entry.id   AF-A0A285QSY3-F1
#
_cell.length_a   1.000
_cell.length_b   1.000
_cell.length_c   1.000
_cell.angle_alpha   90.00
_cell.angle_beta   90.00
_cell.angle_gamma   90.00
#
_symmetry.space_group_name_H-M   'P 1'
#
loop_
_entity.id
_entity.type
_entity.pdbx_description
1 polymer ?
#
loop_
_entity_poly.entity_id
_entity_poly.type
_entity_poly.pdbx_seq_one_letter_code
_entity_poly.pdbx_strand_id
1 'polypeptide(L)'
;MIAFTHARRISFIGTRRDHVPPARDAVVRVARSWGIDPTSLGDIALVADELLANAVIHAPGRLRVGIHLSPDGDRVVIEVYDPSRRMPAGAANFGNDELTTGRGMLLIEGLSEAWGAEPTTHGKKVWAELAVPAVAVPEHPCSARRAALIASLVRTDRPRPRPHAPAWPSARAYRWFSQHRSPRAQRLRPYRYRHTGREVTGPVALSPRAAGPAQPQANCPTQPYLLHANSAPRKDGWMSNWEFVKDRTATQGAVWRSADGLLYKRTGGEDLRAETEFQQLAASLGYPVPQIVDSGPEDGRYFVVERAIGDTSLHEEALADADRDGQVSYQVISTAAAVASKLMQAQARHPLPATPWFEKAAFAAEVFEENPDFDTPRVHEAVKHALDRLARLPMAHGHLDYGLPNVLQAGVIDWQHHGPVPFGYDVYPALDIVAFKGGGKGYSITPEQRTAYTAALDETTASLIGQRVSEHLGDFLLVKCFFFLALMRPTDLTRHDKHIKWQYRRTLFTMGLDQYESSNTIDTDTFPTLGRFTAEHR
;
A
#
# COMPACT_ATOMS: atom_id res chain seq x y z
N MET A 1 -29.50 14.86 14.35
CA MET A 1 -30.23 14.22 13.25
C MET A 1 -30.08 15.14 12.06
N ILE A 2 -29.14 14.85 11.17
CA ILE A 2 -28.92 15.65 9.95
C ILE A 2 -30.10 15.33 9.03
N ALA A 3 -30.90 16.34 8.67
CA ALA A 3 -31.99 16.17 7.72
C ALA A 3 -31.39 15.99 6.31
N PHE A 4 -32.00 15.21 5.41
CA PHE A 4 -31.56 15.06 4.02
C PHE A 4 -32.66 15.53 3.08
N THR A 5 -32.32 16.21 1.99
CA THR A 5 -33.30 16.84 1.09
C THR A 5 -33.68 15.96 -0.10
N HIS A 6 -32.78 15.07 -0.54
CA HIS A 6 -33.05 14.09 -1.60
C HIS A 6 -32.58 12.71 -1.18
N ALA A 7 -33.46 11.71 -1.29
CA ALA A 7 -33.15 10.32 -0.93
C ALA A 7 -33.67 9.37 -2.00
N ARG A 8 -32.82 8.42 -2.42
CA ARG A 8 -33.22 7.30 -3.28
C ARG A 8 -32.75 6.00 -2.68
N ARG A 9 -33.60 4.97 -2.76
CA ARG A 9 -33.27 3.60 -2.36
C ARG A 9 -33.41 2.68 -3.56
N ILE A 10 -32.41 1.83 -3.74
CA ILE A 10 -32.31 0.83 -4.79
C ILE A 10 -32.19 -0.52 -4.08
N SER A 11 -32.97 -1.52 -4.49
CA SER A 11 -32.94 -2.85 -3.89
C SER A 11 -32.59 -3.89 -4.95
N PHE A 12 -31.72 -4.83 -4.61
CA PHE A 12 -31.33 -5.93 -5.50
C PHE A 12 -30.95 -7.17 -4.68
N ILE A 13 -30.71 -8.29 -5.36
CA ILE A 13 -30.24 -9.52 -4.74
C ILE A 13 -28.74 -9.61 -4.97
N GLY A 14 -27.94 -9.34 -3.93
CA GLY A 14 -26.49 -9.38 -3.97
C GLY A 14 -25.99 -10.75 -3.55
N THR A 15 -26.14 -11.75 -4.42
CA THR A 15 -25.61 -13.11 -4.20
C THR A 15 -24.29 -13.36 -4.91
N ARG A 16 -23.86 -12.44 -5.78
CA ARG A 16 -22.69 -12.53 -6.65
C ARG A 16 -22.11 -11.13 -6.91
N ARG A 17 -20.79 -11.03 -7.12
CA ARG A 17 -20.07 -9.75 -7.32
C ARG A 17 -20.43 -9.05 -8.64
N ASP A 18 -20.90 -9.77 -9.64
CA ASP A 18 -21.39 -9.22 -10.92
C ASP A 18 -22.61 -8.28 -10.76
N HIS A 19 -23.30 -8.33 -9.61
CA HIS A 19 -24.35 -7.36 -9.25
C HIS A 19 -23.82 -6.02 -8.73
N VAL A 20 -22.54 -5.91 -8.37
CA VAL A 20 -21.93 -4.68 -7.83
C VAL A 20 -21.86 -3.57 -8.88
N PRO A 21 -21.31 -3.78 -10.10
CA PRO A 21 -21.20 -2.70 -11.09
C PRO A 21 -22.56 -2.10 -11.48
N PRO A 22 -23.63 -2.87 -11.77
CA PRO A 22 -24.95 -2.29 -12.07
C PRO A 22 -25.55 -1.47 -10.91
N ALA A 23 -25.29 -1.89 -9.66
CA ALA A 23 -25.76 -1.19 -8.47
C ALA A 23 -24.97 0.10 -8.22
N ARG A 24 -23.64 0.07 -8.34
CA ARG A 24 -22.78 1.26 -8.32
C ARG A 24 -23.20 2.25 -9.41
N ASP A 25 -23.39 1.79 -10.64
CA ASP A 25 -23.78 2.66 -11.75
C ASP A 25 -25.16 3.29 -11.49
N ALA A 26 -26.06 2.60 -10.79
CA ALA A 26 -27.33 3.18 -10.36
C ALA A 26 -27.16 4.28 -9.31
N VAL A 27 -26.25 4.11 -8.35
CA VAL A 27 -25.87 5.14 -7.37
C VAL A 27 -25.29 6.37 -8.09
N VAL A 28 -24.35 6.16 -9.01
CA VAL A 28 -23.71 7.23 -9.79
C VAL A 28 -24.71 7.95 -10.67
N ARG A 29 -25.65 7.25 -11.32
CA ARG A 29 -26.72 7.88 -12.11
C ARG A 29 -27.59 8.79 -11.25
N VAL A 30 -27.92 8.36 -10.02
CA VAL A 30 -28.69 9.19 -9.08
C VAL A 30 -27.89 10.41 -8.64
N ALA A 31 -26.63 10.24 -8.23
CA ALA A 31 -25.75 11.34 -7.84
C ALA A 31 -25.57 12.37 -8.97
N ARG A 32 -25.37 11.88 -10.21
CA ARG A 32 -25.27 12.73 -11.40
C ARG A 32 -26.55 13.52 -11.65
N SER A 33 -27.73 12.92 -11.40
CA SER A 33 -29.01 13.62 -11.56
C SER A 33 -29.22 14.77 -10.58
N TRP A 34 -28.44 14.81 -9.50
CA TRP A 34 -28.43 15.93 -8.54
C TRP A 34 -27.47 17.04 -8.91
N GLY A 35 -26.67 16.89 -9.98
CA GLY A 35 -25.71 17.89 -10.43
C GLY A 35 -24.35 17.82 -9.77
N ILE A 36 -24.00 16.71 -9.12
CA ILE A 36 -22.68 16.48 -8.53
C ILE A 36 -21.62 16.43 -9.64
N ASP A 37 -20.48 17.06 -9.40
CA ASP A 37 -19.41 17.19 -10.39
C ASP A 37 -18.71 15.85 -10.69
N PRO A 38 -18.04 15.73 -11.86
CA PRO A 38 -17.42 14.47 -12.28
C PRO A 38 -16.38 13.89 -11.31
N THR A 39 -15.67 14.72 -10.54
CA THR A 39 -14.64 14.26 -9.60
C THR A 39 -15.32 13.56 -8.41
N SER A 40 -16.29 14.23 -7.77
CA SER A 40 -17.07 13.63 -6.69
C SER A 40 -17.91 12.44 -7.15
N LEU A 41 -18.34 12.39 -8.42
CA LEU A 41 -18.97 11.19 -8.98
C LEU A 41 -18.01 9.99 -9.05
N GLY A 42 -16.72 10.23 -9.28
CA GLY A 42 -15.67 9.22 -9.21
C GLY A 42 -15.54 8.66 -7.79
N ASP A 43 -15.46 9.53 -6.78
CA ASP A 43 -15.33 9.12 -5.38
C ASP A 43 -16.58 8.39 -4.88
N ILE A 44 -17.78 8.88 -5.22
CA ILE A 44 -19.06 8.22 -4.93
C ILE A 44 -19.11 6.83 -5.59
N ALA A 45 -18.61 6.68 -6.82
CA ALA A 45 -18.57 5.40 -7.50
C ALA A 45 -17.66 4.42 -6.76
N LEU A 46 -16.47 4.86 -6.35
CA LEU A 46 -15.50 4.03 -5.63
C LEU A 46 -16.02 3.61 -4.25
N VAL A 47 -16.57 4.55 -3.46
CA VAL A 47 -17.15 4.23 -2.14
C VAL A 47 -18.36 3.30 -2.26
N ALA A 48 -19.22 3.52 -3.27
CA ALA A 48 -20.34 2.62 -3.53
C ALA A 48 -19.86 1.21 -3.92
N ASP A 49 -18.84 1.11 -4.78
CA ASP A 49 -18.27 -0.17 -5.22
C ASP A 49 -17.75 -0.97 -4.03
N GLU A 50 -16.97 -0.33 -3.15
CA GLU A 50 -16.39 -0.98 -1.98
C GLU A 50 -17.43 -1.37 -0.92
N LEU A 51 -18.39 -0.50 -0.61
CA LEU A 51 -19.46 -0.83 0.34
C LEU A 51 -20.32 -1.99 -0.19
N LEU A 52 -20.57 -2.02 -1.49
CA LEU A 52 -21.36 -3.07 -2.14
C LEU A 52 -20.60 -4.39 -2.25
N ALA A 53 -19.32 -4.34 -2.62
CA ALA A 53 -18.45 -5.50 -2.65
C ALA A 53 -18.34 -6.14 -1.26
N ASN A 54 -18.09 -5.34 -0.22
CA ASN A 54 -18.06 -5.81 1.16
C ASN A 54 -19.38 -6.47 1.58
N ALA A 55 -20.53 -5.88 1.23
CA ALA A 55 -21.82 -6.46 1.54
C ALA A 55 -22.08 -7.78 0.79
N VAL A 56 -21.71 -7.88 -0.49
CA VAL A 56 -21.87 -9.10 -1.28
C VAL A 56 -20.98 -10.24 -0.78
N ILE A 57 -19.73 -9.93 -0.40
CA ILE A 57 -18.76 -10.93 0.09
C ILE A 57 -19.17 -11.48 1.45
N HIS A 58 -19.53 -10.59 2.39
CA HIS A 58 -19.72 -10.97 3.79
C HIS A 58 -21.16 -11.27 4.18
N ALA A 59 -22.13 -10.93 3.33
CA ALA A 59 -23.55 -11.07 3.63
C ALA A 59 -24.38 -11.37 2.36
N PRO A 60 -24.12 -12.51 1.68
CA PRO A 60 -24.84 -12.88 0.48
C PRO A 60 -26.35 -12.95 0.75
N GLY A 61 -27.15 -12.26 -0.07
CA GLY A 61 -28.59 -12.17 0.14
C GLY A 61 -29.23 -10.94 -0.49
N ARG A 62 -30.40 -10.53 0.02
CA ARG A 62 -31.07 -9.30 -0.45
C ARG A 62 -30.34 -8.08 0.13
N LEU A 63 -29.74 -7.29 -0.76
CA LEU A 63 -29.08 -6.04 -0.41
C LEU A 63 -29.96 -4.85 -0.77
N ARG A 64 -29.82 -3.76 -0.02
CA ARG A 64 -30.46 -2.49 -0.33
C ARG A 64 -29.46 -1.36 -0.20
N VAL A 65 -29.43 -0.48 -1.18
CA VAL A 65 -28.58 0.71 -1.18
C VAL A 65 -29.45 1.95 -1.04
N GLY A 66 -29.08 2.84 -0.15
CA GLY A 66 -29.58 4.21 -0.07
C GLY A 66 -28.49 5.16 -0.53
N ILE A 67 -28.89 6.22 -1.23
CA ILE A 67 -28.06 7.41 -1.42
C ILE A 67 -28.88 8.64 -1.05
N HIS A 68 -28.27 9.55 -0.29
CA HIS A 68 -28.90 10.75 0.23
C HIS A 68 -28.03 11.98 -0.04
N LEU A 69 -28.65 13.14 -0.29
CA LEU A 69 -27.99 14.43 -0.39
C LEU A 69 -28.40 15.33 0.78
N SER A 70 -27.44 15.98 1.43
CA SER A 70 -27.68 16.94 2.51
C SER A 70 -28.53 18.14 2.04
N PRO A 71 -29.17 18.88 2.94
CA PRO A 71 -29.99 20.04 2.59
C PRO A 71 -29.17 21.18 2.05
N ASP A 72 -27.93 21.29 2.53
CA ASP A 72 -26.96 22.28 2.09
C ASP A 72 -26.28 21.88 0.76
N GLY A 73 -26.57 20.67 0.24
CA GLY A 73 -26.09 20.19 -1.06
C GLY A 73 -24.60 19.87 -1.11
N ASP A 74 -23.94 19.80 0.05
CA ASP A 74 -22.50 19.69 0.24
C ASP A 74 -22.04 18.30 0.71
N ARG A 75 -22.97 17.38 0.98
CA ARG A 75 -22.66 16.03 1.48
C ARG A 75 -23.54 14.96 0.86
N VAL A 76 -22.94 13.83 0.51
CA VAL A 76 -23.63 12.64 0.03
C VAL A 76 -23.43 11.50 1.01
N VAL A 77 -24.52 10.84 1.42
CA VAL A 77 -24.46 9.64 2.24
C VAL A 77 -24.89 8.42 1.45
N ILE A 78 -24.02 7.43 1.35
CA ILE A 78 -24.28 6.12 0.76
C ILE A 78 -24.48 5.13 1.89
N GLU A 79 -25.60 4.40 1.88
CA GLU A 79 -25.95 3.40 2.89
C GLU A 79 -26.15 2.05 2.21
N VAL A 80 -25.51 0.99 2.70
CA VAL A 80 -25.72 -0.38 2.27
C VAL A 80 -26.31 -1.19 3.43
N TYR A 81 -27.47 -1.78 3.20
CA TYR A 81 -28.15 -2.68 4.13
C TYR A 81 -27.92 -4.11 3.69
N ASP A 82 -27.45 -4.94 4.62
CA ASP A 82 -27.18 -6.36 4.39
C ASP A 82 -27.77 -7.22 5.52
N PRO A 83 -28.03 -8.52 5.29
CA PRO A 83 -28.72 -9.38 6.26
C PRO A 83 -27.83 -9.85 7.43
N SER A 84 -26.51 -9.58 7.40
CA SER A 84 -25.60 -10.06 8.43
C SER A 84 -25.73 -9.24 9.71
N ARG A 85 -25.75 -9.94 10.86
CA ARG A 85 -25.74 -9.34 12.20
C ARG A 85 -24.32 -9.11 12.72
N ARG A 86 -23.29 -9.57 11.99
CA ARG A 86 -21.89 -9.35 12.34
C ARG A 86 -21.51 -7.91 12.01
N MET A 87 -21.23 -7.12 13.03
CA MET A 87 -20.70 -5.76 12.87
C MET A 87 -19.26 -5.83 12.34
N PRO A 88 -18.84 -4.87 11.50
CA PRO A 88 -17.42 -4.68 11.22
C PRO A 88 -16.67 -4.49 12.56
N ALA A 89 -15.47 -5.07 12.70
CA ALA A 89 -14.61 -4.74 13.83
C ALA A 89 -14.40 -3.21 13.84
N GLY A 90 -14.48 -2.54 14.98
CA GLY A 90 -14.57 -1.07 15.01
C GLY A 90 -13.37 -0.33 14.38
N ALA A 91 -13.53 0.97 14.12
CA ALA A 91 -12.52 1.90 13.56
C ALA A 91 -11.11 1.79 14.18
N ALA A 92 -11.02 1.35 15.44
CA ALA A 92 -9.77 1.16 16.18
C ALA A 92 -9.05 -0.19 15.90
N ASN A 93 -9.68 -1.15 15.23
CA ASN A 93 -9.16 -2.50 14.99
C ASN A 93 -8.80 -2.79 13.52
N PHE A 94 -8.87 -1.80 12.62
CA PHE A 94 -8.55 -1.97 11.20
C PHE A 94 -7.06 -2.03 10.86
N GLY A 95 -6.19 -2.19 11.85
CA GLY A 95 -4.80 -2.58 11.61
C GLY A 95 -4.64 -4.04 11.16
N ASN A 96 -5.72 -4.84 11.24
CA ASN A 96 -5.61 -6.29 11.40
C ASN A 96 -6.31 -7.20 10.38
N ASP A 97 -6.68 -6.70 9.20
CA ASP A 97 -7.31 -7.55 8.18
C ASP A 97 -6.59 -7.38 6.84
N GLU A 98 -5.46 -8.10 6.66
CA GLU A 98 -4.73 -8.18 5.38
C GLU A 98 -5.24 -9.29 4.45
N LEU A 99 -6.43 -9.84 4.69
CA LEU A 99 -7.13 -10.68 3.72
C LEU A 99 -7.90 -9.84 2.70
N THR A 100 -7.22 -8.96 1.93
CA THR A 100 -7.83 -8.13 0.86
C THR A 100 -8.99 -7.19 1.25
N THR A 101 -9.59 -7.32 2.43
CA THR A 101 -10.72 -6.55 2.97
C THR A 101 -10.30 -5.25 3.64
N GLY A 102 -9.04 -5.16 4.09
CA GLY A 102 -8.51 -3.93 4.70
C GLY A 102 -8.35 -2.76 3.72
N ARG A 103 -8.12 -3.00 2.42
CA ARG A 103 -7.90 -1.91 1.44
C ARG A 103 -9.20 -1.20 1.05
N GLY A 104 -10.31 -1.92 0.89
CA GLY A 104 -11.61 -1.33 0.60
C GLY A 104 -12.09 -0.44 1.76
N MET A 105 -11.82 -0.86 2.99
CA MET A 105 -12.11 -0.04 4.16
C MET A 105 -11.18 1.18 4.27
N LEU A 106 -9.90 1.04 3.92
CA LEU A 106 -8.96 2.16 3.79
C LEU A 106 -9.35 3.14 2.67
N LEU A 107 -9.99 2.68 1.60
CA LEU A 107 -10.53 3.51 0.53
C LEU A 107 -11.75 4.28 1.03
N ILE A 108 -12.70 3.62 1.68
CA ILE A 108 -13.88 4.27 2.27
C ILE A 108 -13.44 5.27 3.37
N GLU A 109 -12.50 4.90 4.24
CA GLU A 109 -11.85 5.81 5.20
C GLU A 109 -11.07 6.94 4.50
N GLY A 110 -10.55 6.66 3.31
CA GLY A 110 -9.81 7.60 2.48
C GLY A 110 -10.68 8.64 1.80
N LEU A 111 -11.91 8.29 1.42
CA LEU A 111 -12.81 9.12 0.60
C LEU A 111 -14.03 9.65 1.36
N SER A 112 -14.27 9.19 2.59
CA SER A 112 -15.43 9.58 3.39
C SER A 112 -15.04 10.53 4.52
N GLU A 113 -15.85 11.56 4.75
CA GLU A 113 -15.84 12.44 5.92
C GLU A 113 -16.14 11.68 7.21
N ALA A 114 -17.09 10.76 7.11
CA ALA A 114 -17.49 9.87 8.19
C ALA A 114 -18.04 8.60 7.59
N TRP A 115 -17.90 7.49 8.31
CA TRP A 115 -18.54 6.25 7.93
C TRP A 115 -18.80 5.44 9.20
N GLY A 116 -19.67 4.45 9.10
CA GLY A 116 -19.96 3.61 10.25
C GLY A 116 -20.83 2.42 9.90
N ALA A 117 -21.14 1.64 10.94
CA ALA A 117 -22.08 0.55 10.85
C ALA A 117 -23.07 0.63 12.01
N GLU A 118 -24.33 0.32 11.74
CA GLU A 118 -25.42 0.32 12.71
C GLU A 118 -26.22 -0.99 12.57
N PRO A 119 -26.58 -1.66 13.68
CA PRO A 119 -27.48 -2.80 13.61
C PRO A 119 -28.88 -2.35 13.15
N THR A 120 -29.56 -3.20 12.39
CA THR A 120 -30.96 -2.98 11.98
C THR A 120 -31.83 -4.16 12.39
N THR A 121 -33.15 -4.01 12.28
CA THR A 121 -34.10 -5.10 12.60
C THR A 121 -33.87 -6.38 11.80
N HIS A 122 -33.22 -6.29 10.63
CA HIS A 122 -33.05 -7.40 9.69
C HIS A 122 -31.58 -7.72 9.35
N GLY A 123 -30.61 -7.17 10.08
CA GLY A 123 -29.17 -7.31 9.77
C GLY A 123 -28.41 -6.08 10.21
N LYS A 124 -27.68 -5.43 9.31
CA LYS A 124 -26.97 -4.18 9.57
C LYS A 124 -27.05 -3.18 8.42
N LYS A 125 -26.66 -1.95 8.71
CA LYS A 125 -26.48 -0.85 7.76
C LYS A 125 -25.04 -0.37 7.88
N VAL A 126 -24.28 -0.45 6.81
CA VAL A 126 -22.96 0.20 6.69
C VAL A 126 -23.14 1.45 5.86
N TRP A 127 -22.56 2.57 6.27
CA TRP A 127 -22.77 3.85 5.61
C TRP A 127 -21.48 4.64 5.52
N ALA A 128 -21.40 5.51 4.51
CA ALA A 128 -20.30 6.42 4.27
C ALA A 128 -20.84 7.78 3.81
N GLU A 129 -20.28 8.86 4.35
CA GLU A 129 -20.59 10.25 4.05
C GLU A 129 -19.41 10.87 3.30
N LEU A 130 -19.63 11.43 2.12
CA LEU A 130 -18.62 12.12 1.32
C LEU A 130 -18.94 13.61 1.26
N ALA A 131 -17.93 14.46 1.39
CA ALA A 131 -18.03 15.87 1.03
C ALA A 131 -18.09 15.99 -0.50
N VAL A 132 -19.00 16.83 -0.99
CA VAL A 132 -19.09 17.20 -2.40
C VAL A 132 -19.14 18.73 -2.51
N PRO A 133 -18.62 19.35 -3.58
CA PRO A 133 -18.83 20.76 -3.83
C PRO A 133 -20.32 21.08 -3.76
N ALA A 134 -20.69 22.13 -3.01
CA ALA A 134 -22.08 22.48 -2.77
C ALA A 134 -22.82 22.64 -4.10
N VAL A 135 -23.76 21.72 -4.36
CA VAL A 135 -24.58 21.79 -5.56
C VAL A 135 -25.78 22.66 -5.27
N ALA A 136 -26.06 23.63 -6.14
CA ALA A 136 -27.25 24.47 -6.03
C ALA A 136 -28.48 23.56 -6.13
N VAL A 137 -29.09 23.24 -4.99
CA VAL A 137 -30.29 22.42 -4.94
C VAL A 137 -31.42 23.26 -5.57
N PRO A 138 -31.98 22.88 -6.73
CA PRO A 138 -33.13 23.59 -7.25
C PRO A 138 -34.27 23.37 -6.26
N GLU A 139 -34.84 24.43 -5.69
CA GLU A 139 -36.02 24.30 -4.84
C GLU A 139 -37.10 23.54 -5.62
N HIS A 140 -37.36 22.29 -5.22
CA HIS A 140 -38.51 21.57 -5.74
C HIS A 140 -39.77 22.18 -5.13
N PRO A 141 -40.78 22.61 -5.91
CA PRO A 141 -42.00 23.27 -5.41
C PRO A 141 -42.76 22.49 -4.32
N CYS A 142 -42.44 21.21 -4.13
CA CYS A 142 -43.01 20.33 -3.12
C CYS A 142 -42.46 20.57 -1.70
N SER A 143 -41.22 21.08 -1.54
CA SER A 143 -40.62 21.35 -0.23
C SER A 143 -41.21 22.60 0.43
N ALA A 144 -41.54 23.65 -0.35
CA ALA A 144 -42.21 24.86 0.13
C ALA A 144 -43.60 24.56 0.72
N ARG A 145 -44.38 23.65 0.11
CA ARG A 145 -45.68 23.20 0.66
C ARG A 145 -45.56 22.43 1.96
N ARG A 146 -44.47 21.66 2.15
CA ARG A 146 -44.24 20.84 3.34
C ARG A 146 -43.67 21.66 4.50
N ALA A 147 -42.80 22.64 4.21
CA ALA A 147 -42.31 23.62 5.17
C ALA A 147 -43.43 24.55 5.64
N ALA A 148 -44.34 24.98 4.75
CA ALA A 148 -45.54 25.73 5.12
C ALA A 148 -46.51 24.90 6.00
N LEU A 149 -46.63 23.59 5.75
CA LEU A 149 -47.43 22.68 6.58
C LEU A 149 -46.82 22.51 7.98
N ILE A 150 -45.50 22.32 8.09
CA ILE A 150 -44.80 22.19 9.38
C ILE A 150 -44.83 23.52 10.15
N ALA A 151 -44.61 24.67 9.48
CA ALA A 151 -44.73 25.99 10.09
C ALA A 151 -46.18 26.32 10.53
N SER A 152 -47.20 25.74 9.88
CA SER A 152 -48.60 25.85 10.31
C SER A 152 -48.93 24.95 11.50
N LEU A 153 -48.18 23.86 11.71
CA LEU A 153 -48.37 22.87 12.78
C LEU A 153 -47.59 23.21 14.06
N VAL A 154 -46.57 24.07 13.99
CA VAL A 154 -45.83 24.58 15.16
C VAL A 154 -46.34 25.97 15.52
N ARG A 155 -47.62 26.07 15.91
CA ARG A 155 -48.11 27.14 16.77
C ARG A 155 -48.44 26.54 18.13
N THR A 156 -47.51 26.65 19.06
CA THR A 156 -47.83 26.61 20.49
C THR A 156 -47.00 27.65 21.22
N ASP A 157 -47.68 28.74 21.58
CA ASP A 157 -47.29 29.67 22.64
C ASP A 157 -46.85 28.90 23.90
N ARG A 158 -45.66 29.23 24.42
CA ARG A 158 -45.47 29.80 25.78
C ARG A 158 -43.98 30.03 26.10
N PRO A 159 -43.65 31.11 26.82
CA PRO A 159 -42.27 31.54 27.04
C PRO A 159 -41.68 30.98 28.34
N ARG A 160 -40.35 30.82 28.41
CA ARG A 160 -39.58 30.66 29.67
C ARG A 160 -38.06 30.89 29.41
N PRO A 161 -37.23 31.15 30.46
CA PRO A 161 -36.69 32.48 30.76
C PRO A 161 -35.16 32.58 30.61
N ARG A 162 -34.62 33.81 30.65
CA ARG A 162 -33.20 34.13 30.95
C ARG A 162 -32.98 34.11 32.50
N PRO A 163 -31.77 34.22 33.09
CA PRO A 163 -30.39 34.35 32.56
C PRO A 163 -29.34 33.45 33.28
N HIS A 164 -28.05 33.48 32.85
CA HIS A 164 -26.89 33.96 33.62
C HIS A 164 -25.56 33.49 33.03
N ALA A 165 -24.68 34.45 32.73
CA ALA A 165 -23.26 34.27 32.48
C ALA A 165 -22.46 34.63 33.73
N PRO A 166 -21.22 34.13 33.87
CA PRO A 166 -20.13 34.89 34.44
C PRO A 166 -18.99 35.08 33.43
N ALA A 167 -18.41 36.28 33.47
CA ALA A 167 -17.24 36.78 32.73
C ALA A 167 -15.93 36.45 33.50
N TRP A 168 -14.69 36.46 32.99
CA TRP A 168 -13.80 37.46 32.33
C TRP A 168 -12.42 36.72 32.05
N PRO A 169 -11.27 37.31 31.60
CA PRO A 169 -10.97 38.56 30.87
C PRO A 169 -10.02 38.43 29.63
N SER A 170 -10.24 39.36 28.69
CA SER A 170 -9.34 40.13 27.81
C SER A 170 -7.87 39.73 27.49
N ALA A 171 -7.61 39.73 26.18
CA ALA A 171 -6.59 40.53 25.49
C ALA A 171 -5.21 40.72 26.17
N ARG A 172 -4.33 39.71 26.09
CA ARG A 172 -2.87 39.91 26.22
C ARG A 172 -1.95 38.92 25.46
N ALA A 173 -2.47 38.00 24.65
CA ALA A 173 -1.64 37.03 23.91
C ALA A 173 -1.30 37.43 22.45
N TYR A 174 -1.92 38.47 21.90
CA TYR A 174 -1.71 38.88 20.49
C TYR A 174 -0.61 39.94 20.27
N ARG A 175 0.27 40.15 21.25
CA ARG A 175 1.27 41.25 21.23
C ARG A 175 2.73 40.79 21.32
N TRP A 176 3.01 39.51 21.02
CA TRP A 176 4.37 38.96 21.01
C TRP A 176 4.91 38.64 19.61
N PHE A 177 4.06 38.29 18.64
CA PHE A 177 4.49 37.91 17.28
C PHE A 177 4.71 39.08 16.27
N SER A 178 4.63 40.34 16.71
CA SER A 178 4.75 41.51 15.82
C SER A 178 5.95 42.44 16.06
N GLN A 179 6.95 42.04 16.87
CA GLN A 179 8.04 42.97 17.27
C GLN A 179 9.50 42.51 17.03
N HIS A 180 9.78 41.45 16.25
CA HIS A 180 11.18 41.09 15.90
C HIS A 180 11.41 40.85 14.41
N ARG A 181 10.91 41.74 13.55
CA ARG A 181 11.51 41.96 12.22
C ARG A 181 12.47 43.15 12.30
N SER A 182 13.76 42.89 12.13
CA SER A 182 14.71 43.92 11.68
C SER A 182 14.94 43.73 10.17
N PRO A 183 14.69 44.76 9.35
CA PRO A 183 14.97 44.78 7.92
C PRO A 183 16.20 45.64 7.61
N ARG A 184 17.25 45.06 7.01
CA ARG A 184 18.21 45.79 6.17
C ARG A 184 19.14 44.83 5.43
N ALA A 185 18.88 44.68 4.14
CA ALA A 185 19.79 45.09 3.07
C ALA A 185 19.46 44.31 1.80
N GLN A 186 18.65 44.95 0.96
CA GLN A 186 18.52 44.63 -0.45
C GLN A 186 19.88 44.74 -1.15
N ARG A 187 19.97 44.02 -2.28
CA ARG A 187 20.96 44.06 -3.38
C ARG A 187 22.11 43.06 -3.23
N LEU A 188 21.97 41.89 -3.86
CA LEU A 188 22.97 41.37 -4.81
C LEU A 188 22.25 40.61 -5.93
N ARG A 189 22.81 40.70 -7.13
CA ARG A 189 22.24 40.38 -8.46
C ARG A 189 22.10 38.87 -8.72
N PRO A 190 21.28 38.44 -9.71
CA PRO A 190 21.21 37.04 -10.12
C PRO A 190 22.58 36.57 -10.66
N TYR A 191 23.10 35.51 -10.04
CA TYR A 191 24.28 34.79 -10.50
C TYR A 191 23.88 33.92 -11.69
N ARG A 192 24.35 34.29 -12.89
CA ARG A 192 24.24 33.45 -14.10
C ARG A 192 25.31 32.37 -14.04
N TYR A 193 24.90 31.11 -14.06
CA TYR A 193 25.80 30.00 -14.32
C TYR A 193 26.22 30.04 -15.81
N ARG A 194 27.51 30.22 -16.06
CA ARG A 194 28.14 30.18 -17.39
C ARG A 194 28.64 28.75 -17.59
N HIS A 195 28.00 28.01 -18.50
CA HIS A 195 28.61 26.83 -19.10
C HIS A 195 29.84 27.31 -19.89
N THR A 196 31.03 26.91 -19.46
CA THR A 196 32.24 26.99 -20.29
C THR A 196 32.35 25.66 -21.02
N GLY A 197 32.27 25.73 -22.35
CA GLY A 197 32.47 24.59 -23.22
C GLY A 197 33.93 24.18 -23.28
N ARG A 198 34.14 22.87 -23.40
CA ARG A 198 35.21 22.31 -24.23
C ARG A 198 34.65 21.08 -24.93
N GLU A 199 34.13 21.32 -26.12
CA GLU A 199 34.06 20.30 -27.16
C GLU A 199 35.48 19.88 -27.51
N VAL A 200 35.73 18.57 -27.51
CA VAL A 200 36.86 17.98 -28.23
C VAL A 200 36.25 17.12 -29.32
N THR A 201 36.25 17.68 -30.52
CA THR A 201 36.04 16.96 -31.78
C THR A 201 37.39 16.40 -32.24
N GLY A 202 37.43 15.13 -32.65
CA GLY A 202 38.62 14.52 -33.24
C GLY A 202 38.38 13.04 -33.60
N PRO A 203 38.72 12.60 -34.83
CA PRO A 203 38.22 11.36 -35.41
C PRO A 203 39.08 10.15 -35.01
N VAL A 204 38.47 8.98 -34.81
CA VAL A 204 39.22 7.72 -34.72
C VAL A 204 38.96 6.91 -35.99
N ALA A 205 40.03 6.78 -36.76
CA ALA A 205 40.12 6.00 -37.98
C ALA A 205 40.00 4.49 -37.69
N LEU A 206 39.27 3.79 -38.56
CA LEU A 206 39.20 2.34 -38.63
C LEU A 206 40.11 1.81 -39.74
N SER A 207 40.73 0.64 -39.49
CA SER A 207 41.46 -0.30 -40.38
C SER A 207 43.00 -0.24 -40.33
N PRO A 208 43.72 -1.39 -40.46
CA PRO A 208 43.38 -2.50 -41.37
C PRO A 208 43.56 -3.97 -40.92
N ARG A 209 42.93 -4.83 -41.75
CA ARG A 209 42.99 -6.29 -41.95
C ARG A 209 44.33 -7.00 -41.70
N ALA A 210 44.25 -8.29 -41.32
CA ALA A 210 44.84 -9.42 -42.06
C ALA A 210 44.20 -10.77 -41.66
N ALA A 211 44.15 -11.72 -42.61
CA ALA A 211 43.35 -12.94 -42.59
C ALA A 211 44.18 -14.24 -42.55
N GLY A 212 43.59 -15.30 -41.97
CA GLY A 212 43.72 -16.73 -42.34
C GLY A 212 44.82 -17.57 -41.66
N PRO A 213 44.73 -18.94 -41.69
CA PRO A 213 43.81 -19.79 -42.45
C PRO A 213 43.09 -20.89 -41.63
N ALA A 214 42.42 -21.77 -42.38
CA ALA A 214 41.29 -22.67 -42.09
C ALA A 214 41.54 -23.98 -41.31
N GLN A 215 40.51 -24.37 -40.53
CA GLN A 215 39.84 -25.70 -40.33
C GLN A 215 40.64 -27.01 -40.10
N PRO A 216 40.13 -27.97 -39.27
CA PRO A 216 38.97 -28.80 -39.66
C PRO A 216 37.89 -29.04 -38.59
N GLN A 217 36.72 -29.39 -39.11
CA GLN A 217 35.48 -29.73 -38.44
C GLN A 217 35.58 -31.04 -37.63
N ALA A 218 35.00 -31.05 -36.43
CA ALA A 218 34.59 -32.28 -35.76
C ALA A 218 33.26 -32.04 -35.01
N ASN A 219 32.28 -32.84 -35.43
CA ASN A 219 30.91 -33.02 -34.97
C ASN A 219 30.60 -32.68 -33.49
N CYS A 220 29.56 -31.87 -33.28
CA CYS A 220 28.70 -31.96 -32.11
C CYS A 220 27.24 -31.88 -32.57
N PRO A 221 26.33 -32.77 -32.13
CA PRO A 221 25.00 -32.91 -32.72
C PRO A 221 24.08 -31.79 -32.23
N THR A 222 23.60 -30.98 -33.17
CA THR A 222 22.42 -30.15 -33.01
C THR A 222 21.18 -31.02 -33.17
N GLN A 223 20.42 -31.20 -32.09
CA GLN A 223 18.99 -31.45 -32.17
C GLN A 223 18.26 -30.33 -31.42
N PRO A 224 17.50 -29.47 -32.11
CA PRO A 224 16.53 -28.62 -31.45
C PRO A 224 15.37 -29.50 -30.99
N TYR A 225 15.07 -29.51 -29.70
CA TYR A 225 13.76 -29.93 -29.22
C TYR A 225 12.72 -28.92 -29.73
N LEU A 226 12.28 -29.12 -30.97
CA LEU A 226 10.99 -28.69 -31.46
C LEU A 226 9.93 -29.46 -30.65
N LEU A 227 9.54 -28.91 -29.50
CA LEU A 227 8.24 -29.25 -28.95
C LEU A 227 7.20 -28.65 -29.89
N HIS A 228 6.55 -29.54 -30.62
CA HIS A 228 5.43 -29.29 -31.49
C HIS A 228 4.46 -28.28 -30.87
N ALA A 229 4.30 -27.13 -31.53
CA ALA A 229 3.12 -26.30 -31.43
C ALA A 229 1.93 -27.07 -32.01
N ASN A 230 1.37 -27.98 -31.21
CA ASN A 230 0.12 -28.64 -31.52
C ASN A 230 -1.03 -27.80 -30.98
N SER A 231 -1.76 -27.20 -31.92
CA SER A 231 -3.17 -26.77 -31.81
C SER A 231 -3.53 -25.90 -30.60
N ALA A 232 -3.69 -24.59 -30.88
CA ALA A 232 -4.38 -23.65 -30.01
C ALA A 232 -5.70 -24.27 -29.49
N PRO A 233 -5.91 -24.35 -28.17
CA PRO A 233 -7.16 -24.83 -27.63
C PRO A 233 -8.25 -23.78 -27.87
N ARG A 234 -9.46 -24.26 -28.17
CA ARG A 234 -10.64 -23.45 -28.47
C ARG A 234 -10.96 -22.46 -27.34
N LYS A 235 -11.25 -21.22 -27.72
CA LYS A 235 -11.40 -20.01 -26.89
C LYS A 235 -12.57 -19.95 -25.90
N ASP A 236 -13.45 -20.95 -25.80
CA ASP A 236 -14.72 -20.77 -25.04
C ASP A 236 -14.90 -21.68 -23.82
N GLY A 237 -13.87 -22.45 -23.41
CA GLY A 237 -13.98 -23.41 -22.31
C GLY A 237 -13.07 -23.18 -21.10
N TRP A 238 -12.16 -22.20 -21.16
CA TRP A 238 -11.10 -22.09 -20.15
C TRP A 238 -11.47 -21.30 -18.91
N MET A 239 -12.45 -20.39 -18.98
CA MET A 239 -12.83 -19.54 -17.84
C MET A 239 -13.80 -20.21 -16.85
N SER A 240 -14.41 -21.35 -17.18
CA SER A 240 -15.39 -22.02 -16.29
C SER A 240 -14.77 -22.60 -15.02
N ASN A 241 -13.44 -22.77 -14.99
CA ASN A 241 -12.69 -23.41 -13.91
C ASN A 241 -11.84 -22.42 -13.10
N TRP A 242 -12.09 -21.12 -13.24
CA TRP A 242 -11.37 -20.07 -12.52
C TRP A 242 -12.31 -19.31 -11.59
N GLU A 243 -11.95 -19.29 -10.31
CA GLU A 243 -12.61 -18.53 -9.27
C GLU A 243 -11.94 -17.17 -9.13
N PHE A 244 -12.73 -16.11 -9.18
CA PHE A 244 -12.22 -14.75 -9.00
C PHE A 244 -11.74 -14.55 -7.56
N VAL A 245 -10.52 -14.04 -7.41
CA VAL A 245 -9.92 -13.73 -6.10
C VAL A 245 -10.06 -12.24 -5.81
N LYS A 246 -9.43 -11.40 -6.64
CA LYS A 246 -9.37 -9.94 -6.44
C LYS A 246 -8.98 -9.22 -7.73
N ASP A 247 -9.25 -7.92 -7.80
CA ASP A 247 -8.67 -7.05 -8.81
C ASP A 247 -7.18 -6.77 -8.50
N ARG A 248 -6.36 -6.54 -9.53
CA ARG A 248 -4.97 -6.08 -9.35
C ARG A 248 -4.97 -4.60 -8.97
N THR A 249 -4.05 -4.22 -8.10
CA THR A 249 -3.88 -2.83 -7.65
C THR A 249 -3.13 -1.95 -8.66
N ALA A 250 -2.29 -2.54 -9.50
CA ALA A 250 -1.62 -1.87 -10.61
C ALA A 250 -2.33 -2.28 -11.92
N THR A 251 -2.80 -1.26 -12.67
CA THR A 251 -3.52 -1.36 -13.96
C THR A 251 -4.82 -2.19 -13.96
N GLN A 252 -5.66 -2.02 -14.99
CA GLN A 252 -6.90 -2.81 -15.12
C GLN A 252 -6.57 -4.30 -15.28
N GLY A 253 -6.78 -5.07 -14.21
CA GLY A 253 -6.39 -6.46 -14.16
C GLY A 253 -7.04 -7.17 -12.98
N ALA A 254 -6.96 -8.49 -12.96
CA ALA A 254 -7.52 -9.29 -11.89
C ALA A 254 -6.71 -10.56 -11.64
N VAL A 255 -6.98 -11.20 -10.51
CA VAL A 255 -6.38 -12.43 -10.03
C VAL A 255 -7.49 -13.46 -9.89
N TRP A 256 -7.25 -14.65 -10.43
CA TRP A 256 -8.12 -15.80 -10.33
C TRP A 256 -7.35 -17.00 -9.82
N ARG A 257 -8.06 -17.95 -9.23
CA ARG A 257 -7.54 -19.23 -8.76
C ARG A 257 -8.23 -20.36 -9.50
N SER A 258 -7.52 -21.40 -9.90
CA SER A 258 -8.14 -22.58 -10.49
C SER A 258 -9.02 -23.30 -9.47
N ALA A 259 -10.06 -24.00 -9.92
CA ALA A 259 -11.00 -24.72 -9.05
C ALA A 259 -10.34 -25.84 -8.22
N ASP A 260 -9.22 -26.41 -8.70
CA ASP A 260 -8.41 -27.37 -7.94
C ASP A 260 -7.43 -26.70 -6.96
N GLY A 261 -7.35 -25.37 -6.98
CA GLY A 261 -6.50 -24.56 -6.13
C GLY A 261 -5.01 -24.56 -6.49
N LEU A 262 -4.60 -25.23 -7.58
CA LEU A 262 -3.20 -25.45 -7.94
C LEU A 262 -2.56 -24.32 -8.74
N LEU A 263 -3.36 -23.45 -9.34
CA LEU A 263 -2.90 -22.38 -10.23
C LEU A 263 -3.52 -21.04 -9.85
N TYR A 264 -2.75 -19.98 -10.07
CA TYR A 264 -3.24 -18.61 -10.10
C TYR A 264 -3.11 -18.06 -11.52
N LYS A 265 -4.14 -17.36 -11.99
CA LYS A 265 -4.10 -16.57 -13.21
C LYS A 265 -4.13 -15.10 -12.82
N ARG A 266 -3.27 -14.29 -13.44
CA ARG A 266 -3.29 -12.83 -13.29
C ARG A 266 -3.41 -12.21 -14.67
N THR A 267 -4.18 -11.12 -14.80
CA THR A 267 -4.22 -10.29 -16.01
C THR A 267 -3.82 -8.87 -15.69
N GLY A 268 -3.24 -8.17 -16.65
CA GLY A 268 -2.72 -6.81 -16.48
C GLY A 268 -2.16 -6.24 -17.79
N GLY A 269 -1.39 -5.16 -17.68
CA GLY A 269 -0.74 -4.51 -18.82
C GLY A 269 0.73 -4.89 -18.98
N GLU A 270 1.51 -3.97 -19.56
CA GLU A 270 2.96 -4.08 -19.72
C GLU A 270 3.70 -4.22 -18.38
N ASP A 271 3.13 -3.68 -17.29
CA ASP A 271 3.65 -3.86 -15.93
C ASP A 271 3.67 -5.34 -15.51
N LEU A 272 2.58 -6.08 -15.78
CA LEU A 272 2.51 -7.51 -15.48
C LEU A 272 3.44 -8.32 -16.38
N ARG A 273 3.61 -7.90 -17.63
CA ARG A 273 4.56 -8.54 -18.55
C ARG A 273 5.99 -8.41 -18.04
N ALA A 274 6.43 -7.21 -17.67
CA ALA A 274 7.76 -6.98 -17.12
C ALA A 274 7.97 -7.78 -15.81
N GLU A 275 6.96 -7.83 -14.95
CA GLU A 275 6.96 -8.66 -13.74
C GLU A 275 7.11 -10.16 -14.08
N THR A 276 6.39 -10.64 -15.09
CA THR A 276 6.43 -12.04 -15.55
C THR A 276 7.81 -12.41 -16.08
N GLU A 277 8.42 -11.55 -16.91
CA GLU A 277 9.78 -11.75 -17.43
C GLU A 277 10.81 -11.84 -16.29
N PHE A 278 10.70 -10.97 -15.30
CA PHE A 278 11.55 -11.03 -14.12
C PHE A 278 11.30 -12.30 -13.28
N GLN A 279 10.05 -12.70 -13.06
CA GLN A 279 9.74 -13.90 -12.28
C GLN A 279 10.26 -15.18 -12.97
N GLN A 280 10.22 -15.25 -14.30
CA GLN A 280 10.87 -16.35 -15.06
C GLN A 280 12.38 -16.36 -14.85
N LEU A 281 13.03 -15.19 -14.89
CA LEU A 281 14.45 -15.04 -14.58
C LEU A 281 14.74 -15.52 -13.14
N ALA A 282 14.01 -15.00 -12.15
CA ALA A 282 14.18 -15.35 -10.74
C ALA A 282 14.04 -16.86 -10.52
N ALA A 283 13.02 -17.49 -11.11
CA ALA A 283 12.84 -18.94 -11.06
C ALA A 283 14.04 -19.70 -11.67
N SER A 284 14.56 -19.23 -12.81
CA SER A 284 15.75 -19.84 -13.46
C SER A 284 17.03 -19.73 -12.62
N LEU A 285 17.11 -18.71 -11.77
CA LEU A 285 18.20 -18.47 -10.81
C LEU A 285 17.98 -19.20 -9.46
N GLY A 286 16.92 -20.01 -9.36
CA GLY A 286 16.61 -20.77 -8.15
C GLY A 286 16.02 -19.96 -7.01
N TYR A 287 15.52 -18.74 -7.27
CA TYR A 287 14.75 -18.00 -6.27
C TYR A 287 13.44 -18.74 -5.95
N PRO A 288 12.97 -18.70 -4.69
CA PRO A 288 11.74 -19.38 -4.29
C PRO A 288 10.52 -18.57 -4.73
N VAL A 289 10.23 -18.52 -6.03
CA VAL A 289 9.11 -17.80 -6.63
C VAL A 289 8.09 -18.76 -7.25
N PRO A 290 6.82 -18.34 -7.46
CA PRO A 290 5.86 -19.16 -8.19
C PRO A 290 6.36 -19.49 -9.60
N GLN A 291 6.28 -20.75 -9.99
CA GLN A 291 6.65 -21.17 -11.34
C GLN A 291 5.58 -20.72 -12.33
N ILE A 292 5.96 -19.96 -13.35
CA ILE A 292 5.09 -19.61 -14.46
C ILE A 292 4.89 -20.84 -15.36
N VAL A 293 3.63 -21.15 -15.64
CA VAL A 293 3.20 -22.31 -16.43
C VAL A 293 2.75 -21.87 -17.82
N ASP A 294 2.12 -20.69 -17.92
CA ASP A 294 1.68 -20.11 -19.19
C ASP A 294 1.65 -18.58 -19.08
N SER A 295 1.82 -17.87 -20.18
CA SER A 295 1.70 -16.42 -20.23
C SER A 295 1.59 -15.92 -21.66
N GLY A 296 0.88 -14.82 -21.87
CA GLY A 296 0.78 -14.22 -23.20
C GLY A 296 -0.29 -13.15 -23.30
N PRO A 297 -0.58 -12.67 -24.51
CA PRO A 297 -1.68 -11.74 -24.75
C PRO A 297 -3.04 -12.46 -24.75
N GLU A 298 -4.04 -11.88 -24.09
CA GLU A 298 -5.44 -12.32 -24.06
C GLU A 298 -6.36 -11.09 -24.00
N ASP A 299 -7.30 -10.98 -24.95
CA ASP A 299 -8.34 -9.93 -25.02
C ASP A 299 -7.85 -8.49 -24.80
N GLY A 300 -6.70 -8.16 -25.38
CA GLY A 300 -6.10 -6.82 -25.28
C GLY A 300 -5.36 -6.56 -23.97
N ARG A 301 -5.14 -7.59 -23.15
CA ARG A 301 -4.34 -7.59 -21.92
C ARG A 301 -3.23 -8.64 -21.99
N TYR A 302 -2.29 -8.56 -21.07
CA TYR A 302 -1.34 -9.64 -20.80
C TYR A 302 -1.88 -10.51 -19.68
N PHE A 303 -1.72 -11.83 -19.79
CA PHE A 303 -2.02 -12.77 -18.72
C PHE A 303 -0.78 -13.59 -18.34
N VAL A 304 -0.76 -14.05 -17.09
CA VAL A 304 0.18 -15.04 -16.60
C VAL A 304 -0.60 -16.09 -15.80
N VAL A 305 -0.20 -17.35 -15.93
CA VAL A 305 -0.64 -18.47 -15.12
C VAL A 305 0.56 -19.03 -14.40
N GLU A 306 0.47 -19.12 -13.08
CA GLU A 306 1.55 -19.57 -12.20
C GLU A 306 1.07 -20.63 -11.21
N ARG A 307 1.98 -21.47 -10.73
CA ARG A 307 1.68 -22.47 -9.71
C ARG A 307 1.43 -21.81 -8.36
N ALA A 308 0.41 -22.28 -7.66
CA ALA A 308 0.23 -21.96 -6.26
C ALA A 308 1.42 -22.49 -5.43
N ILE A 309 1.93 -21.66 -4.52
CA ILE A 309 3.04 -22.00 -3.62
C ILE A 309 2.61 -22.02 -2.14
N GLY A 310 1.30 -22.14 -1.92
CA GLY A 310 0.65 -22.13 -0.62
C GLY A 310 -0.67 -21.38 -0.68
N ASP A 311 -1.49 -21.57 0.35
CA ASP A 311 -2.83 -20.99 0.47
C ASP A 311 -2.89 -19.85 1.48
N THR A 312 -1.87 -19.73 2.31
CA THR A 312 -1.85 -18.83 3.47
C THR A 312 -0.46 -18.20 3.56
N SER A 313 -0.44 -16.89 3.76
CA SER A 313 0.78 -16.13 4.03
C SER A 313 1.20 -16.28 5.49
N LEU A 314 2.48 -16.07 5.78
CA LEU A 314 2.97 -16.07 7.16
C LEU A 314 2.37 -14.93 7.99
N HIS A 315 1.86 -13.88 7.36
CA HIS A 315 1.09 -12.86 8.05
C HIS A 315 -0.25 -13.39 8.57
N GLU A 316 -0.98 -14.13 7.74
CA GLU A 316 -2.26 -14.73 8.14
C GLU A 316 -2.06 -15.82 9.20
N GLU A 317 -0.99 -16.61 9.10
CA GLU A 317 -0.60 -17.56 10.15
C GLU A 317 -0.25 -16.82 11.47
N ALA A 318 0.52 -15.73 11.39
CA ALA A 318 0.87 -14.92 12.56
C ALA A 318 -0.36 -14.30 13.24
N LEU A 319 -1.33 -13.81 12.45
CA LEU A 319 -2.61 -13.34 12.96
C LEU A 319 -3.38 -14.46 13.67
N ALA A 320 -3.46 -15.63 13.03
CA ALA A 320 -4.18 -16.77 13.60
C ALA A 320 -3.54 -17.27 14.91
N ASP A 321 -2.21 -17.25 15.01
CA ASP A 321 -1.49 -17.56 16.24
C ASP A 321 -1.72 -16.48 17.32
N ALA A 322 -1.65 -15.20 16.95
CA ALA A 322 -1.90 -14.12 17.91
C ALA A 322 -3.34 -14.13 18.44
N ASP A 323 -4.33 -14.40 17.59
CA ASP A 323 -5.73 -14.51 17.98
C ASP A 323 -5.98 -15.73 18.90
N ARG A 324 -5.28 -16.84 18.66
CA ARG A 324 -5.44 -18.08 19.42
C ARG A 324 -4.69 -18.07 20.74
N ASP A 325 -3.42 -17.64 20.71
CA ASP A 325 -2.42 -17.87 21.74
C ASP A 325 -1.86 -16.55 22.32
N GLY A 326 -2.28 -15.39 21.80
CA GLY A 326 -1.82 -14.07 22.24
C GLY A 326 -0.43 -13.67 21.75
N GLN A 327 0.21 -14.51 20.93
CA GLN A 327 1.57 -14.31 20.40
C GLN A 327 1.77 -15.09 19.11
N VAL A 328 2.72 -14.65 18.28
CA VAL A 328 3.16 -15.39 17.08
C VAL A 328 3.93 -16.64 17.51
N SER A 329 3.69 -17.78 16.86
CA SER A 329 4.45 -19.00 17.17
C SER A 329 5.88 -18.96 16.60
N TYR A 330 6.81 -19.70 17.23
CA TYR A 330 8.13 -19.94 16.67
C TYR A 330 8.10 -20.75 15.36
N GLN A 331 6.98 -21.40 15.03
CA GLN A 331 6.81 -22.07 13.75
C GLN A 331 6.76 -21.04 12.60
N VAL A 332 6.03 -19.95 12.77
CA VAL A 332 6.01 -18.85 11.80
C VAL A 332 7.41 -18.24 11.65
N ILE A 333 8.10 -17.99 12.77
CA ILE A 333 9.46 -17.40 12.77
C ILE A 333 10.47 -18.30 12.04
N SER A 334 10.48 -19.59 12.37
CA SER A 334 11.38 -20.56 11.73
C SER A 334 11.05 -20.78 10.25
N THR A 335 9.77 -20.75 9.87
CA THR A 335 9.35 -20.83 8.46
C THR A 335 9.79 -19.60 7.68
N ALA A 336 9.63 -18.39 8.26
CA ALA A 336 10.13 -17.16 7.67
C ALA A 336 11.65 -17.21 7.44
N ALA A 337 12.41 -17.69 8.45
CA ALA A 337 13.86 -17.84 8.34
C ALA A 337 14.26 -18.85 7.26
N ALA A 338 13.54 -19.97 7.14
CA ALA A 338 13.80 -20.98 6.12
C ALA A 338 13.56 -20.45 4.69
N VAL A 339 12.48 -19.70 4.46
CA VAL A 339 12.19 -19.10 3.14
C VAL A 339 13.21 -18.01 2.81
N ALA A 340 13.53 -17.13 3.76
CA ALA A 340 14.58 -16.13 3.62
C ALA A 340 15.94 -16.78 3.28
N SER A 341 16.29 -17.89 3.96
CA SER A 341 17.53 -18.62 3.69
C SER A 341 17.59 -19.17 2.27
N LYS A 342 16.48 -19.70 1.73
CA LYS A 342 16.41 -20.14 0.31
C LYS A 342 16.60 -18.97 -0.66
N LEU A 343 15.96 -17.84 -0.38
CA LEU A 343 16.13 -16.61 -1.18
C LEU A 343 17.59 -16.16 -1.17
N MET A 344 18.23 -16.14 -0.01
CA MET A 344 19.64 -15.76 0.15
C MET A 344 20.60 -16.74 -0.53
N GLN A 345 20.30 -18.04 -0.53
CA GLN A 345 21.09 -19.02 -1.30
C GLN A 345 21.07 -18.71 -2.80
N ALA A 346 19.92 -18.31 -3.35
CA ALA A 346 19.82 -17.90 -4.74
C ALA A 346 20.60 -16.58 -4.99
N GLN A 347 20.45 -15.60 -4.11
CA GLN A 347 21.18 -14.32 -4.17
C GLN A 347 22.71 -14.53 -4.16
N ALA A 348 23.22 -15.42 -3.28
CA ALA A 348 24.66 -15.67 -3.16
C ALA A 348 25.25 -16.37 -4.38
N ARG A 349 24.47 -17.22 -5.06
CA ARG A 349 24.89 -17.91 -6.29
C ARG A 349 24.91 -16.99 -7.51
N HIS A 350 24.14 -15.90 -7.47
CA HIS A 350 23.91 -15.01 -8.60
C HIS A 350 24.11 -13.54 -8.22
N PRO A 351 25.33 -13.13 -7.81
CA PRO A 351 25.61 -11.76 -7.44
C PRO A 351 25.51 -10.83 -8.66
N LEU A 352 25.05 -9.61 -8.42
CA LEU A 352 24.98 -8.55 -9.40
C LEU A 352 26.24 -7.66 -9.37
N PRO A 353 26.56 -6.97 -10.47
CA PRO A 353 27.52 -5.89 -10.46
C PRO A 353 27.12 -4.78 -9.47
N ALA A 354 28.11 -4.13 -8.87
CA ALA A 354 27.90 -2.95 -8.03
C ALA A 354 27.13 -1.88 -8.82
N THR A 355 25.96 -1.51 -8.32
CA THR A 355 25.02 -0.61 -9.00
C THR A 355 24.37 0.34 -7.98
N PRO A 356 24.13 1.61 -8.31
CA PRO A 356 23.34 2.50 -7.46
C PRO A 356 21.96 1.90 -7.18
N TRP A 357 21.55 1.88 -5.91
CA TRP A 357 20.32 1.23 -5.48
C TRP A 357 19.50 2.06 -4.49
N PHE A 358 20.19 2.83 -3.62
CA PHE A 358 19.59 3.56 -2.51
C PHE A 358 18.44 4.47 -2.94
N GLU A 359 18.66 5.31 -3.96
CA GLU A 359 17.64 6.23 -4.47
C GLU A 359 16.32 5.52 -4.78
N LYS A 360 16.37 4.41 -5.53
CA LYS A 360 15.19 3.64 -5.91
C LYS A 360 14.61 2.84 -4.74
N ALA A 361 15.45 2.19 -3.94
CA ALA A 361 15.02 1.29 -2.88
C ALA A 361 14.49 2.01 -1.63
N ALA A 362 14.90 3.26 -1.44
CA ALA A 362 14.57 4.07 -0.27
C ALA A 362 13.68 5.27 -0.60
N PHE A 363 13.47 5.57 -1.89
CA PHE A 363 12.79 6.79 -2.36
C PHE A 363 13.42 8.06 -1.77
N ALA A 364 14.76 8.12 -1.83
CA ALA A 364 15.51 9.11 -1.06
C ALA A 364 15.25 10.54 -1.54
N ALA A 365 15.18 10.76 -2.85
CA ALA A 365 14.81 12.05 -3.43
C ALA A 365 13.43 12.52 -2.93
N GLU A 366 12.41 11.65 -2.97
CA GLU A 366 11.06 11.95 -2.51
C GLU A 366 11.03 12.27 -1.01
N VAL A 367 11.80 11.53 -0.20
CA VAL A 367 11.90 11.79 1.24
C VAL A 367 12.44 13.20 1.51
N PHE A 368 13.52 13.60 0.84
CA PHE A 368 14.09 14.94 1.04
C PHE A 368 13.21 16.06 0.47
N GLU A 369 12.55 15.82 -0.66
CA GLU A 369 11.58 16.76 -1.22
C GLU A 369 10.39 17.00 -0.28
N GLU A 370 9.85 15.92 0.30
CA GLU A 370 8.75 16.00 1.25
C GLU A 370 9.16 16.56 2.61
N ASN A 371 10.40 16.30 3.04
CA ASN A 371 10.94 16.61 4.36
C ASN A 371 12.25 17.41 4.24
N PRO A 372 12.22 18.65 3.71
CA PRO A 372 13.44 19.42 3.44
C PRO A 372 14.24 19.78 4.70
N ASP A 373 13.64 19.66 5.88
CA ASP A 373 14.31 19.84 7.16
C ASP A 373 15.20 18.64 7.55
N PHE A 374 15.04 17.49 6.90
CA PHE A 374 15.95 16.34 7.00
C PHE A 374 17.07 16.37 5.96
N ASP A 375 17.02 17.25 4.95
CA ASP A 375 18.09 17.45 3.97
C ASP A 375 19.24 18.26 4.60
N THR A 376 20.00 17.59 5.47
CA THR A 376 21.05 18.20 6.31
C THR A 376 22.36 17.41 6.21
N PRO A 377 23.53 18.07 6.40
CA PRO A 377 24.81 17.37 6.40
C PRO A 377 24.86 16.17 7.36
N ARG A 378 24.22 16.29 8.52
CA ARG A 378 24.09 15.22 9.51
C ARG A 378 23.44 13.96 8.93
N VAL A 379 22.27 14.11 8.30
CA VAL A 379 21.56 12.98 7.70
C VAL A 379 22.35 12.38 6.54
N HIS A 380 22.94 13.23 5.69
CA HIS A 380 23.80 12.77 4.58
C HIS A 380 25.03 11.99 5.06
N GLU A 381 25.66 12.42 6.15
CA GLU A 381 26.81 11.72 6.75
C GLU A 381 26.43 10.35 7.32
N ALA A 382 25.30 10.26 8.05
CA ALA A 382 24.81 9.00 8.58
C ALA A 382 24.41 8.02 7.46
N VAL A 383 23.69 8.50 6.44
CA VAL A 383 23.33 7.70 5.26
C VAL A 383 24.58 7.25 4.51
N LYS A 384 25.53 8.15 4.26
CA LYS A 384 26.80 7.78 3.61
C LYS A 384 27.54 6.71 4.41
N HIS A 385 27.59 6.83 5.74
CA HIS A 385 28.20 5.81 6.60
C HIS A 385 27.55 4.43 6.43
N ALA A 386 26.21 4.37 6.46
CA ALA A 386 25.45 3.14 6.23
C ALA A 386 25.73 2.56 4.84
N LEU A 387 25.70 3.39 3.80
CA LEU A 387 25.94 2.96 2.42
C LEU A 387 27.37 2.45 2.21
N ASP A 388 28.38 3.08 2.81
CA ASP A 388 29.78 2.63 2.76
C ASP A 388 29.97 1.26 3.44
N ARG A 389 29.22 0.99 4.52
CA ARG A 389 29.19 -0.33 5.18
C ARG A 389 28.49 -1.37 4.32
N LEU A 390 27.32 -1.02 3.77
CA LEU A 390 26.52 -1.91 2.91
C LEU A 390 27.20 -2.24 1.58
N ALA A 391 28.07 -1.37 1.07
CA ALA A 391 28.86 -1.62 -0.13
C ALA A 391 29.85 -2.80 0.00
N ARG A 392 30.06 -3.32 1.21
CA ARG A 392 30.86 -4.53 1.47
C ARG A 392 30.10 -5.83 1.24
N LEU A 393 28.77 -5.74 1.13
CA LEU A 393 27.91 -6.87 0.80
C LEU A 393 27.79 -7.00 -0.72
N PRO A 394 27.72 -8.22 -1.27
CA PRO A 394 27.47 -8.40 -2.69
C PRO A 394 26.09 -7.81 -3.06
N MET A 395 25.94 -7.31 -4.28
CA MET A 395 24.62 -6.92 -4.79
C MET A 395 23.84 -8.16 -5.23
N ALA A 396 22.52 -8.12 -5.10
CA ALA A 396 21.63 -9.19 -5.54
C ALA A 396 20.29 -8.64 -6.01
N HIS A 397 19.48 -9.48 -6.68
CA HIS A 397 18.09 -9.14 -6.91
C HIS A 397 17.31 -9.20 -5.60
N GLY A 398 16.71 -8.07 -5.23
CA GLY A 398 15.83 -7.89 -4.09
C GLY A 398 14.37 -7.79 -4.49
N HIS A 399 13.51 -8.09 -3.53
CA HIS A 399 12.06 -8.03 -3.61
C HIS A 399 11.52 -6.61 -3.41
N LEU A 400 12.18 -5.79 -2.57
CA LEU A 400 11.84 -4.41 -2.20
C LEU A 400 10.50 -4.20 -1.46
N ASP A 401 9.57 -5.15 -1.51
CA ASP A 401 8.37 -5.21 -0.64
C ASP A 401 8.31 -6.51 0.20
N TYR A 402 9.47 -6.97 0.68
CA TYR A 402 9.51 -8.23 1.45
C TYR A 402 8.92 -8.04 2.85
N GLY A 403 8.08 -8.99 3.26
CA GLY A 403 7.51 -9.08 4.59
C GLY A 403 6.57 -10.26 4.69
N LEU A 404 6.16 -10.63 5.90
CA LEU A 404 5.29 -11.80 6.14
C LEU A 404 4.03 -11.89 5.24
N PRO A 405 3.39 -10.78 4.81
CA PRO A 405 2.25 -10.87 3.88
C PRO A 405 2.59 -11.46 2.50
N ASN A 406 3.83 -11.34 2.06
CA ASN A 406 4.31 -11.80 0.76
C ASN A 406 5.10 -13.12 0.87
N VAL A 407 5.23 -13.67 2.08
CA VAL A 407 5.97 -14.92 2.35
C VAL A 407 4.98 -16.04 2.62
N LEU A 408 5.11 -17.13 1.88
CA LEU A 408 4.38 -18.38 2.06
C LEU A 408 5.37 -19.50 2.35
N GLN A 409 4.91 -20.63 2.87
CA GLN A 409 5.77 -21.75 3.27
C GLN A 409 6.72 -22.23 2.15
N ALA A 410 6.29 -22.21 0.88
CA ALA A 410 7.12 -22.65 -0.23
C ALA A 410 7.91 -21.52 -0.94
N GLY A 411 7.64 -20.24 -0.66
CA GLY A 411 8.35 -19.14 -1.31
C GLY A 411 7.74 -17.75 -1.13
N VAL A 412 8.06 -16.85 -2.04
CA VAL A 412 7.75 -15.41 -1.98
C VAL A 412 6.96 -15.00 -3.22
N ILE A 413 5.84 -14.31 -3.01
CA ILE A 413 4.96 -13.78 -4.06
C ILE A 413 5.08 -12.26 -4.19
N ASP A 414 4.47 -11.68 -5.23
CA ASP A 414 4.34 -10.22 -5.43
C ASP A 414 5.66 -9.48 -5.73
N TRP A 415 6.37 -9.94 -6.76
CA TRP A 415 7.67 -9.39 -7.18
C TRP A 415 7.57 -8.11 -8.02
N GLN A 416 6.46 -7.38 -7.99
CA GLN A 416 6.23 -6.19 -8.83
C GLN A 416 7.22 -5.03 -8.56
N HIS A 417 7.85 -4.98 -7.39
CA HIS A 417 8.74 -3.88 -6.98
C HIS A 417 10.24 -4.20 -7.07
N HIS A 418 10.62 -5.36 -7.60
CA HIS A 418 11.99 -5.88 -7.57
C HIS A 418 13.08 -4.92 -8.09
N GLY A 419 14.32 -5.14 -7.64
CA GLY A 419 15.47 -4.34 -8.05
C GLY A 419 16.80 -4.77 -7.44
N PRO A 420 17.93 -4.17 -7.86
CA PRO A 420 19.22 -4.44 -7.26
C PRO A 420 19.28 -3.89 -5.83
N VAL A 421 19.73 -4.69 -4.88
CA VAL A 421 19.95 -4.30 -3.46
C VAL A 421 21.17 -5.02 -2.88
N PRO A 422 21.76 -4.55 -1.77
CA PRO A 422 22.74 -5.33 -1.03
C PRO A 422 22.15 -6.65 -0.54
N PHE A 423 22.96 -7.68 -0.55
CA PHE A 423 22.60 -9.01 -0.07
C PHE A 423 22.04 -8.95 1.36
N GLY A 424 20.87 -9.56 1.57
CA GLY A 424 20.20 -9.53 2.87
C GLY A 424 19.28 -8.33 3.15
N TYR A 425 19.28 -7.28 2.31
CA TYR A 425 18.54 -6.02 2.53
C TYR A 425 17.04 -6.22 2.81
N ASP A 426 16.40 -7.17 2.12
CA ASP A 426 14.98 -7.44 2.27
C ASP A 426 14.65 -8.30 3.49
N VAL A 427 15.49 -9.29 3.76
CA VAL A 427 15.17 -10.38 4.69
C VAL A 427 15.61 -10.09 6.12
N TYR A 428 16.74 -9.43 6.34
CA TYR A 428 17.21 -9.13 7.70
C TYR A 428 16.26 -8.22 8.49
N PRO A 429 15.76 -7.09 7.95
CA PRO A 429 14.84 -6.23 8.69
C PRO A 429 13.38 -6.72 8.68
N ALA A 430 13.07 -7.89 8.09
CA ALA A 430 11.71 -8.29 7.77
C ALA A 430 10.76 -8.36 8.98
N LEU A 431 11.27 -8.70 10.16
CA LEU A 431 10.48 -8.75 11.40
C LEU A 431 10.47 -7.42 12.16
N ASP A 432 11.50 -6.59 12.00
CA ASP A 432 11.62 -5.25 12.59
C ASP A 432 10.70 -4.23 11.91
N ILE A 433 10.47 -4.36 10.60
CA ILE A 433 9.63 -3.43 9.84
C ILE A 433 8.16 -3.40 10.29
N VAL A 434 7.72 -4.36 11.12
CA VAL A 434 6.39 -4.37 11.75
C VAL A 434 6.20 -3.13 12.65
N ALA A 435 7.24 -2.72 13.38
CA ALA A 435 7.20 -1.54 14.23
C ALA A 435 6.94 -0.27 13.42
N PHE A 436 7.63 -0.12 12.28
CA PHE A 436 7.41 0.99 11.36
C PHE A 436 5.95 1.06 10.92
N LYS A 437 5.32 -0.08 10.59
CA LYS A 437 3.90 -0.15 10.20
C LYS A 437 2.91 0.20 11.33
N GLY A 438 3.38 0.73 12.46
CA GLY A 438 2.58 1.24 13.57
C GLY A 438 2.47 0.27 14.75
N GLY A 439 3.18 -0.87 14.69
CA GLY A 439 3.02 -2.00 15.62
C GLY A 439 1.61 -2.62 15.61
N GLY A 440 0.78 -2.22 14.63
CA GLY A 440 -0.66 -2.48 14.58
C GLY A 440 -1.06 -3.60 13.64
N LYS A 441 -0.13 -4.44 13.18
CA LYS A 441 -0.42 -5.66 12.39
C LYS A 441 -1.12 -6.74 13.22
N GLY A 442 -1.59 -6.37 14.42
CA GLY A 442 -2.25 -7.13 15.47
C GLY A 442 -1.66 -8.49 15.80
N TYR A 443 -0.38 -8.61 15.48
CA TYR A 443 0.58 -9.38 16.23
C TYR A 443 1.81 -8.51 16.50
N SER A 444 2.56 -8.89 17.53
CA SER A 444 3.89 -8.39 17.80
C SER A 444 4.90 -9.51 17.63
N ILE A 445 6.11 -9.15 17.25
CA ILE A 445 7.27 -10.06 17.24
C ILE A 445 8.13 -9.66 18.43
N THR A 446 8.52 -10.63 19.26
CA THR A 446 9.35 -10.34 20.44
C THR A 446 10.83 -10.15 20.07
N PRO A 447 11.63 -9.50 20.92
CA PRO A 447 13.08 -9.37 20.70
C PRO A 447 13.77 -10.73 20.55
N GLU A 448 13.34 -11.73 21.31
CA GLU A 448 13.88 -13.09 21.27
C GLU A 448 13.57 -13.76 19.91
N GLN A 449 12.37 -13.55 19.38
CA GLN A 449 11.98 -14.06 18.06
C GLN A 449 12.78 -13.41 16.93
N ARG A 450 12.99 -12.09 16.98
CA ARG A 450 13.88 -11.39 16.02
C ARG A 450 15.32 -11.88 16.10
N THR A 451 15.81 -12.10 17.31
CA THR A 451 17.16 -12.65 17.55
C THR A 451 17.28 -14.07 17.00
N ALA A 452 16.29 -14.93 17.24
CA ALA A 452 16.28 -16.29 16.71
C ALA A 452 16.22 -16.30 15.16
N TYR A 453 15.41 -15.43 14.57
CA TYR A 453 15.33 -15.27 13.11
C TYR A 453 16.67 -14.84 12.50
N THR A 454 17.28 -13.77 13.02
CA THR A 454 18.56 -13.27 12.50
C THR A 454 19.72 -14.23 12.74
N ALA A 455 19.73 -14.97 13.86
CA ALA A 455 20.70 -16.02 14.11
C ALA A 455 20.61 -17.15 13.07
N ALA A 456 19.39 -17.59 12.71
CA ALA A 456 19.20 -18.61 11.67
C ALA A 456 19.66 -18.12 10.28
N LEU A 457 19.48 -16.83 9.97
CA LEU A 457 20.03 -16.24 8.73
C LEU A 457 21.56 -16.16 8.76
N ASP A 458 22.14 -15.82 9.91
CA ASP A 458 23.60 -15.75 10.08
C ASP A 458 24.27 -17.11 9.92
N GLU A 459 23.66 -18.20 10.41
CA GLU A 459 24.14 -19.56 10.16
C GLU A 459 24.21 -19.86 8.66
N THR A 460 23.20 -19.41 7.91
CA THR A 460 23.18 -19.52 6.45
C THR A 460 24.26 -18.65 5.80
N THR A 461 24.40 -17.39 6.18
CA THR A 461 25.34 -16.45 5.54
C THR A 461 26.80 -16.72 5.84
N ALA A 462 27.11 -17.20 7.04
CA ALA A 462 28.45 -17.64 7.39
C ALA A 462 28.98 -18.69 6.38
N SER A 463 28.10 -19.59 5.93
CA SER A 463 28.44 -20.60 4.92
C SER A 463 28.50 -20.06 3.48
N LEU A 464 27.65 -19.08 3.15
CA LEU A 464 27.52 -18.59 1.77
C LEU A 464 28.55 -17.52 1.40
N ILE A 465 28.83 -16.59 2.32
CA ILE A 465 29.65 -15.40 2.04
C ILE A 465 30.72 -15.13 3.11
N GLY A 466 30.86 -16.00 4.12
CA GLY A 466 31.93 -15.93 5.12
C GLY A 466 31.83 -14.76 6.11
N GLN A 467 30.68 -14.09 6.19
CA GLN A 467 30.43 -12.98 7.13
C GLN A 467 28.99 -13.03 7.64
N ARG A 468 28.78 -12.50 8.85
CA ARG A 468 27.45 -12.34 9.45
C ARG A 468 26.82 -11.05 8.95
N VAL A 469 25.66 -11.16 8.31
CA VAL A 469 25.00 -9.98 7.73
C VAL A 469 24.14 -9.25 8.78
N SER A 470 23.85 -9.86 9.93
CA SER A 470 23.19 -9.18 11.07
C SER A 470 23.96 -7.97 11.59
N GLU A 471 25.29 -7.91 11.41
CA GLU A 471 26.12 -6.75 11.75
C GLU A 471 25.77 -5.49 10.96
N HIS A 472 25.00 -5.65 9.88
CA HIS A 472 24.48 -4.59 9.02
C HIS A 472 23.00 -4.28 9.27
N LEU A 473 22.35 -4.90 10.27
CA LEU A 473 20.91 -4.70 10.52
C LEU A 473 20.57 -3.22 10.76
N GLY A 474 21.38 -2.50 11.54
CA GLY A 474 21.17 -1.06 11.74
C GLY A 474 21.30 -0.26 10.44
N ASP A 475 22.24 -0.63 9.56
CA ASP A 475 22.42 0.00 8.25
C ASP A 475 21.16 -0.17 7.38
N PHE A 476 20.60 -1.39 7.36
CA PHE A 476 19.35 -1.68 6.67
C PHE A 476 18.16 -0.94 7.26
N LEU A 477 18.04 -0.90 8.59
CA LEU A 477 16.93 -0.24 9.27
C LEU A 477 16.95 1.27 9.04
N LEU A 478 18.12 1.92 9.00
CA LEU A 478 18.23 3.34 8.66
C LEU A 478 17.68 3.61 7.26
N VAL A 479 18.03 2.77 6.28
CA VAL A 479 17.49 2.87 4.91
C VAL A 479 15.99 2.58 4.89
N LYS A 480 15.50 1.62 5.68
CA LYS A 480 14.05 1.36 5.78
C LYS A 480 13.29 2.53 6.43
N CYS A 481 13.91 3.33 7.30
CA CYS A 481 13.29 4.55 7.80
C CYS A 481 12.95 5.52 6.65
N PHE A 482 13.81 5.65 5.63
CA PHE A 482 13.53 6.43 4.43
C PHE A 482 12.34 5.85 3.66
N PHE A 483 12.39 4.56 3.34
CA PHE A 483 11.31 3.87 2.60
C PHE A 483 9.94 4.09 3.26
N PHE A 484 9.87 4.00 4.59
CA PHE A 484 8.63 4.17 5.35
C PHE A 484 8.21 5.61 5.59
N LEU A 485 9.08 6.58 5.31
CA LEU A 485 8.80 8.01 5.37
C LEU A 485 8.43 8.59 3.99
N ALA A 486 8.79 7.91 2.91
CA ALA A 486 8.50 8.33 1.55
C ALA A 486 7.00 8.36 1.24
N LEU A 487 6.57 9.32 0.42
CA LEU A 487 5.20 9.43 -0.08
C LEU A 487 4.16 9.55 1.05
N MET A 488 4.59 10.06 2.21
CA MET A 488 3.76 10.15 3.41
C MET A 488 3.27 11.57 3.68
N ARG A 489 3.89 12.60 3.10
CA ARG A 489 3.47 13.98 3.33
C ARG A 489 2.05 14.19 2.78
N PRO A 490 1.07 14.60 3.62
CA PRO A 490 -0.28 14.83 3.16
C PRO A 490 -0.32 16.01 2.18
N THR A 491 -1.01 15.84 1.06
CA THR A 491 -1.31 16.90 0.10
C THR A 491 -2.55 17.70 0.50
N ASP A 492 -3.46 17.08 1.25
CA ASP A 492 -4.64 17.70 1.84
C ASP A 492 -4.42 18.02 3.32
N LEU A 493 -4.37 19.32 3.64
CA LEU A 493 -4.12 19.83 4.99
C LEU A 493 -5.26 19.55 5.97
N THR A 494 -6.44 19.16 5.49
CA THR A 494 -7.60 18.84 6.33
C THR A 494 -7.55 17.40 6.87
N ARG A 495 -6.73 16.54 6.27
CA ARG A 495 -6.56 15.13 6.64
C ARG A 495 -5.66 14.94 7.85
N HIS A 496 -6.20 15.25 9.02
CA HIS A 496 -5.48 15.17 10.29
C HIS A 496 -4.91 13.76 10.57
N ASP A 497 -5.63 12.70 10.18
CA ASP A 497 -5.16 11.31 10.28
C ASP A 497 -3.87 11.06 9.48
N LYS A 498 -3.77 11.63 8.28
CA LYS A 498 -2.59 11.53 7.42
C LYS A 498 -1.44 12.35 7.98
N HIS A 499 -1.73 13.54 8.51
CA HIS A 499 -0.73 14.37 9.19
C HIS A 499 -0.13 13.68 10.42
N ILE A 500 -0.96 13.07 11.27
CA ILE A 500 -0.47 12.29 12.42
C ILE A 500 0.41 11.14 11.94
N LYS A 501 -0.01 10.37 10.93
CA LYS A 501 0.80 9.28 10.39
C LYS A 501 2.12 9.76 9.82
N TRP A 502 2.16 10.90 9.13
CA TRP A 502 3.40 11.49 8.63
C TRP A 502 4.32 11.92 9.78
N GLN A 503 3.80 12.62 10.79
CA GLN A 503 4.58 13.00 11.98
C GLN A 503 5.09 11.79 12.76
N TYR A 504 4.30 10.73 12.83
CA TYR A 504 4.71 9.45 13.40
C TYR A 504 5.95 8.90 12.68
N ARG A 505 5.93 8.81 11.34
CA ARG A 505 7.08 8.33 10.56
C ARG A 505 8.31 9.20 10.70
N ARG A 506 8.12 10.53 10.72
CA ARG A 506 9.20 11.49 10.98
C ARG A 506 9.81 11.28 12.37
N THR A 507 8.99 11.00 13.38
CA THR A 507 9.46 10.70 14.74
C THR A 507 10.29 9.42 14.76
N LEU A 508 9.82 8.36 14.10
CA LEU A 508 10.59 7.10 13.99
C LEU A 508 11.93 7.32 13.28
N PHE A 509 11.94 8.11 12.20
CA PHE A 509 13.17 8.45 11.49
C PHE A 509 14.18 9.17 12.41
N THR A 510 13.74 10.19 13.15
CA THR A 510 14.60 10.91 14.11
C THR A 510 15.13 9.98 15.20
N MET A 511 14.27 9.15 15.81
CA MET A 511 14.68 8.19 16.83
C MET A 511 15.69 7.18 16.28
N GLY A 512 15.44 6.64 15.09
CA GLY A 512 16.35 5.70 14.42
C GLY A 512 17.69 6.34 14.06
N LEU A 513 17.70 7.58 13.58
CA LEU A 513 18.91 8.34 13.29
C LEU A 513 19.76 8.56 14.54
N ASP A 514 19.15 9.00 15.64
CA ASP A 514 19.84 9.23 16.91
C ASP A 514 20.49 7.94 17.45
N GLN A 515 19.77 6.82 17.40
CA GLN A 515 20.29 5.52 17.82
C GLN A 515 21.43 5.04 16.90
N TYR A 516 21.25 5.18 15.59
CA TYR A 516 22.21 4.75 14.59
C TYR A 516 23.53 5.52 14.70
N GLU A 517 23.51 6.85 14.87
CA GLU A 517 24.74 7.64 15.06
C GLU A 517 25.51 7.24 16.33
N SER A 518 24.80 6.81 17.38
CA SER A 518 25.44 6.43 18.64
C SER A 518 26.13 5.06 18.60
N SER A 519 25.61 4.12 17.80
CA SER A 519 25.95 2.70 17.95
C SER A 519 25.97 1.88 16.66
N ASN A 520 25.59 2.47 15.52
CA ASN A 520 25.25 1.78 14.26
C ASN A 520 24.12 0.73 14.41
N THR A 521 23.30 0.83 15.45
CA THR A 521 22.17 -0.05 15.70
C THR A 521 20.87 0.76 15.85
N ILE A 522 19.74 0.13 15.54
CA ILE A 522 18.41 0.69 15.73
C ILE A 522 17.57 -0.37 16.45
N ASP A 523 17.11 -0.05 17.65
CA ASP A 523 16.21 -0.88 18.45
C ASP A 523 14.76 -0.46 18.19
N THR A 524 14.06 -1.25 17.37
CA THR A 524 12.68 -0.97 16.99
C THR A 524 11.66 -1.15 18.13
N ASP A 525 12.03 -1.78 19.25
CA ASP A 525 11.15 -1.89 20.42
C ASP A 525 10.95 -0.57 21.16
N THR A 526 11.92 0.34 21.01
CA THR A 526 11.84 1.68 21.58
C THR A 526 10.82 2.57 20.87
N PHE A 527 10.40 2.19 19.65
CA PHE A 527 9.49 2.99 18.84
C PHE A 527 8.08 2.98 19.44
N PRO A 528 7.40 4.14 19.53
CA PRO A 528 6.01 4.16 19.95
C PRO A 528 5.14 3.42 18.92
N THR A 529 4.05 2.81 19.39
CA THR A 529 2.99 2.34 18.48
C THR A 529 2.25 3.56 17.90
N LEU A 530 1.66 3.40 16.71
CA LEU A 530 0.89 4.50 16.10
C LEU A 530 -0.29 4.91 16.98
N GLY A 531 -0.93 3.95 17.66
CA GLY A 531 -2.03 4.24 18.58
C GLY A 531 -1.60 5.08 19.78
N ARG A 532 -0.46 4.75 20.40
CA ARG A 532 0.13 5.54 21.49
C ARG A 532 0.52 6.94 21.02
N PHE A 533 1.23 7.02 19.90
CA PHE A 533 1.65 8.30 19.32
C PHE A 533 0.44 9.20 19.02
N THR A 534 -0.62 8.65 18.42
CA THR A 534 -1.86 9.37 18.13
C THR A 534 -2.52 9.89 19.39
N ALA A 535 -2.53 9.13 20.48
CA ALA A 535 -3.12 9.57 21.75
C ALA A 535 -2.36 10.74 22.38
N GLU A 536 -1.04 10.80 22.19
CA GLU A 536 -0.17 11.88 22.70
C GLU A 536 -0.21 13.16 21.84
N HIS A 537 -0.67 13.07 20.58
CA HIS A 537 -0.64 14.16 19.59
C HIS A 537 -2.03 14.59 19.08
N ARG A 538 -3.09 14.19 19.81
CA ARG A 538 -4.49 14.54 19.53
C ARG A 538 -4.91 15.90 20.08
#